data_AF-A0A9N9SXH8-F1
#
_entry.id   AF-A0A9N9SXH8-F1
#
_cell.length_a   1.000
_cell.length_b   1.000
_cell.length_c   1.000
_cell.angle_alpha   90.00
_cell.angle_beta   90.00
_cell.angle_gamma   90.00
#
_symmetry.space_group_name_H-M   'P 1'
#
loop_
_entity.id
_entity.type
_entity.pdbx_description
1 polymer ?
#
loop_
_entity_poly.entity_id
_entity_poly.type
_entity_poly.pdbx_seq_one_letter_code
_entity_poly.pdbx_strand_id
1 'polypeptide(L)'
;MADKADWRISEKFRKPRRTKGTPAFQLRNYFAFGGLAFGAISWYLYENWSATKKVRKSFLEGKFDMPDGLILKIKHIEASTRGGAVDELLAKAREREVQKYAPDKPEDQPWLIKIFNSKPDI
;
A
#
# COMPACT_ATOMS: atom_id res chain seq x y z
N MET A 1 -22.30 -16.38 40.91
CA MET A 1 -21.69 -17.32 39.95
C MET A 1 -20.65 -16.53 39.18
N ALA A 2 -19.37 -16.89 39.30
CA ALA A 2 -18.29 -16.12 38.71
C ALA A 2 -18.26 -16.34 37.19
N ASP A 3 -18.38 -15.26 36.42
CA ASP A 3 -18.17 -15.24 34.98
C ASP A 3 -16.76 -15.77 34.67
N LYS A 4 -16.70 -16.97 34.08
CA LYS A 4 -15.45 -17.51 33.54
C LYS A 4 -15.14 -16.72 32.28
N ALA A 5 -14.33 -15.67 32.42
CA ALA A 5 -13.78 -14.92 31.30
C ALA A 5 -13.19 -15.90 30.27
N ASP A 6 -13.70 -15.85 29.03
CA ASP A 6 -13.25 -16.72 27.95
C ASP A 6 -11.76 -16.48 27.69
N TRP A 7 -10.95 -17.52 27.87
CA TRP A 7 -9.50 -17.47 27.69
C TRP A 7 -9.10 -17.08 26.26
N ARG A 8 -10.01 -17.27 25.29
CA ARG A 8 -9.81 -16.87 23.88
C ARG A 8 -9.89 -15.36 23.66
N ILE A 9 -10.57 -14.64 24.56
CA ILE A 9 -10.86 -13.21 24.42
C ILE A 9 -9.94 -12.37 25.32
N SER A 10 -9.42 -12.93 26.41
CA SER A 10 -8.58 -12.16 27.33
C SER A 10 -7.23 -11.77 26.72
N GLU A 11 -6.88 -10.49 26.86
CA GLU A 11 -5.65 -9.92 26.31
C GLU A 11 -4.38 -10.54 26.93
N LYS A 12 -4.49 -11.03 28.17
CA LYS A 12 -3.42 -11.70 28.94
C LYS A 12 -2.97 -13.04 28.33
N PHE A 13 -3.85 -13.77 27.65
CA PHE A 13 -3.53 -15.06 27.01
C PHE A 13 -3.31 -14.95 25.49
N ARG A 14 -3.38 -13.74 24.93
CA ARG A 14 -3.14 -13.52 23.51
C ARG A 14 -1.66 -13.68 23.21
N LYS A 15 -1.32 -14.57 22.26
CA LYS A 15 0.06 -14.71 21.77
C LYS A 15 0.61 -13.32 21.39
N PRO A 16 1.78 -12.90 21.89
CA PRO A 16 2.34 -11.60 21.58
C PRO A 16 2.51 -11.49 20.05
N ARG A 17 1.75 -10.61 19.41
CA ARG A 17 1.88 -10.33 17.95
C ARG A 17 3.13 -9.52 17.61
N ARG A 18 4.03 -9.30 18.58
CA ARG A 18 5.24 -8.51 18.38
C ARG A 18 6.37 -9.43 17.93
N THR A 19 6.59 -9.47 16.63
CA THR A 19 7.76 -10.12 15.99
C THR A 19 9.05 -9.30 16.13
N LYS A 20 8.94 -8.04 16.60
CA LYS A 20 10.06 -7.14 16.85
C LYS A 20 11.04 -7.79 17.85
N GLY A 21 12.30 -7.92 17.45
CA GLY A 21 13.39 -8.46 18.29
C GLY A 21 13.68 -9.95 18.12
N THR A 22 12.89 -10.68 17.31
CA THR A 22 13.23 -12.07 16.96
C THR A 22 14.36 -12.13 15.93
N PRO A 23 15.22 -13.17 15.93
CA PRO A 23 16.28 -13.34 14.93
C PRO A 23 15.74 -13.32 13.49
N ALA A 24 14.55 -13.90 13.25
CA ALA A 24 13.90 -13.89 11.95
C ALA A 24 13.53 -12.45 11.48
N PHE A 25 13.09 -11.59 12.40
CA PHE A 25 12.79 -10.19 12.09
C PHE A 25 14.05 -9.38 11.77
N GLN A 26 15.14 -9.64 12.49
CA GLN A 26 16.44 -9.01 12.21
C GLN A 26 16.99 -9.46 10.85
N LEU A 27 16.97 -10.77 10.56
CA LEU A 27 17.44 -11.32 9.29
C LEU A 27 16.70 -10.73 8.08
N ARG A 28 15.38 -10.59 8.17
CA ARG A 28 14.57 -9.98 7.11
C ARG A 28 14.96 -8.52 6.86
N ASN A 29 15.21 -7.75 7.91
CA ASN A 29 15.62 -6.36 7.77
C ASN A 29 17.03 -6.23 7.18
N TYR A 30 17.98 -7.07 7.61
CA TYR A 30 19.32 -7.10 7.04
C TYR A 30 19.29 -7.52 5.56
N PHE A 31 18.46 -8.50 5.20
CA PHE A 31 18.29 -8.91 3.81
C PHE A 31 17.70 -7.79 2.95
N ALA A 32 16.65 -7.12 3.44
CA ALA A 32 16.07 -5.97 2.74
C ALA A 32 17.08 -4.82 2.59
N PHE A 33 17.84 -4.51 3.64
CA PHE A 33 18.88 -3.49 3.61
C PHE A 33 20.01 -3.87 2.64
N GLY A 34 20.44 -5.14 2.64
CA GLY A 34 21.44 -5.66 1.70
C GLY A 34 20.98 -5.54 0.25
N GLY A 35 19.72 -5.86 -0.04
CA GLY A 35 19.13 -5.67 -1.37
C GLY A 35 19.12 -4.21 -1.81
N LEU A 36 18.75 -3.29 -0.91
CA LEU A 36 18.78 -1.85 -1.18
C LEU A 36 20.20 -1.34 -1.43
N ALA A 37 21.17 -1.76 -0.60
CA ALA A 37 22.57 -1.39 -0.75
C ALA A 37 23.15 -1.88 -2.09
N PHE A 38 22.88 -3.14 -2.45
CA PHE A 38 23.31 -3.69 -3.73
C PHE A 38 22.66 -2.98 -4.93
N GLY A 39 21.37 -2.66 -4.84
CA GLY A 39 20.67 -1.88 -5.85
C GLY A 39 21.27 -0.49 -6.03
N ALA A 40 21.57 0.21 -4.93
CA ALA A 40 22.21 1.53 -4.96
C ALA A 40 23.61 1.48 -5.58
N ILE A 41 24.43 0.48 -5.23
CA ILE A 41 25.77 0.30 -5.82
C ILE A 41 25.67 0.01 -7.32
N SER A 42 24.75 -0.88 -7.71
CA SER A 42 24.54 -1.23 -9.12
C SER A 42 24.08 -0.01 -9.94
N TRP A 43 23.18 0.80 -9.37
CA TRP A 43 22.75 2.06 -9.99
C TRP A 43 23.90 3.06 -10.13
N TYR A 44 24.71 3.24 -9.09
CA TYR A 44 25.87 4.12 -9.12
C TYR A 44 26.90 3.73 -10.18
N LEU A 45 27.17 2.43 -10.32
CA LEU A 45 28.01 1.88 -11.38
C LEU A 45 27.42 2.13 -12.76
N TYR A 46 26.10 1.92 -12.91
CA TYR A 46 25.39 2.17 -14.17
C TYR A 46 25.44 3.63 -14.60
N GLU A 47 25.24 4.59 -13.68
CA GLU A 47 25.34 6.02 -13.98
C GLU A 47 26.76 6.45 -14.36
N ASN A 48 27.77 5.85 -13.74
CA ASN A 48 29.16 6.16 -14.04
C ASN A 48 29.69 5.51 -15.31
N TRP A 49 29.00 4.48 -15.81
CA TRP A 49 29.36 3.80 -17.05
C TRP A 49 29.32 4.76 -18.24
N SER A 50 30.39 4.76 -19.04
CA SER A 50 30.59 5.72 -20.14
C SER A 50 29.53 5.61 -21.25
N ALA A 51 29.08 4.39 -21.56
CA ALA A 51 27.96 4.13 -22.46
C ALA A 51 26.65 4.78 -21.99
N THR A 52 26.31 4.67 -20.70
CA THR A 52 25.11 5.29 -20.12
C THR A 52 25.16 6.82 -20.24
N LYS A 53 26.33 7.42 -19.97
CA LYS A 53 26.53 8.87 -20.15
C LYS A 53 26.33 9.30 -21.60
N LYS A 54 26.79 8.51 -22.57
CA LYS A 54 26.58 8.77 -24.00
C LYS A 54 25.10 8.67 -24.38
N VAL A 55 24.41 7.62 -23.95
CA VAL A 55 22.97 7.45 -24.21
C VAL A 55 22.16 8.59 -23.60
N ARG A 56 22.47 8.99 -22.35
CA ARG A 56 21.81 10.11 -21.68
C ARG A 56 22.06 11.44 -22.40
N LYS A 57 23.28 11.70 -22.88
CA LYS A 57 23.56 12.87 -23.73
C LYS A 57 22.77 12.83 -25.03
N SER A 58 22.74 11.71 -25.74
CA SER A 58 21.95 11.56 -26.97
C SER A 58 20.46 11.78 -26.74
N PHE A 59 19.93 11.36 -25.58
CA PHE A 59 18.54 11.61 -25.20
C PHE A 59 18.27 13.10 -24.94
N LEU A 60 19.18 13.79 -24.22
CA LEU A 60 19.07 15.23 -23.96
C LEU A 60 19.25 16.09 -25.23
N GLU A 61 20.08 15.62 -26.17
CA GLU A 61 20.29 16.24 -27.48
C GLU A 61 19.09 16.04 -28.43
N GLY A 62 18.01 15.39 -27.98
CA GLY A 62 16.80 15.21 -28.79
C GLY A 62 16.99 14.25 -29.97
N LYS A 63 18.06 13.44 -29.98
CA LYS A 63 18.31 12.45 -31.06
C LYS A 63 17.33 11.28 -31.06
N PHE A 64 16.50 11.19 -30.03
CA PHE A 64 15.39 10.25 -29.96
C PHE A 64 14.10 11.02 -30.22
N ASP A 65 13.58 10.92 -31.44
CA ASP A 65 12.22 11.35 -31.74
C ASP A 65 11.25 10.43 -31.00
N MET A 66 10.69 10.95 -29.92
CA MET A 66 9.69 10.24 -29.16
C MET A 66 8.36 10.32 -29.94
N PRO A 67 7.72 9.20 -30.28
CA PRO A 67 6.48 9.25 -31.05
C PRO A 67 5.39 10.01 -30.27
N ASP A 68 4.63 10.87 -30.95
CA ASP A 68 3.67 11.79 -30.33
C ASP A 68 2.69 11.11 -29.36
N GLY A 69 2.26 9.88 -29.68
CA GLY A 69 1.37 9.09 -28.82
C GLY A 69 2.00 8.70 -27.48
N LEU A 70 3.32 8.62 -27.40
CA LEU A 70 4.05 8.33 -26.15
C LEU A 70 4.19 9.60 -25.30
N ILE A 71 4.46 10.74 -25.93
CA ILE A 71 4.52 12.05 -25.25
C ILE A 71 3.18 12.35 -24.56
N LEU A 72 2.07 12.07 -25.26
CA LEU A 72 0.72 12.28 -24.72
C LEU A 72 0.44 11.39 -23.51
N LYS A 73 0.86 10.11 -23.55
CA LYS A 73 0.73 9.18 -22.43
C LYS A 73 1.59 9.59 -21.24
N ILE A 74 2.82 10.05 -21.47
CA ILE A 74 3.71 10.53 -20.41
C ILE A 74 3.11 11.76 -19.74
N LYS A 75 2.59 12.73 -20.51
CA LYS A 75 1.88 13.89 -19.96
C LYS A 75 0.65 13.48 -19.14
N HIS A 76 -0.09 12.48 -19.59
CA HIS A 76 -1.24 11.94 -18.83
C HIS A 76 -0.82 11.29 -17.50
N ILE A 77 0.29 10.55 -17.50
CA ILE A 77 0.85 9.93 -16.29
C ILE A 77 1.40 10.99 -15.34
N GLU A 78 2.10 12.00 -15.87
CA GLU A 78 2.62 13.12 -15.09
C GLU A 78 1.51 13.97 -14.48
N ALA A 79 0.42 14.20 -15.24
CA ALA A 79 -0.77 14.88 -14.74
C ALA A 79 -1.50 14.06 -13.66
N SER A 80 -1.58 12.73 -13.79
CA SER A 80 -2.23 11.88 -12.77
C SER A 80 -1.39 11.76 -11.49
N THR A 81 -0.06 11.74 -11.62
CA THR A 81 0.85 11.68 -10.46
C THR A 81 1.01 13.02 -9.75
N ARG A 82 0.98 14.16 -10.45
CA ARG A 82 1.01 15.49 -9.83
C ARG A 82 -0.35 16.01 -9.39
N GLY A 83 -1.43 15.57 -10.02
CA GLY A 83 -2.77 16.13 -9.85
C GLY A 83 -3.54 15.69 -8.61
N GLY A 84 -2.90 15.07 -7.60
CA GLY A 84 -3.57 14.65 -6.36
C GLY A 84 -4.60 13.52 -6.52
N ALA A 85 -4.92 13.08 -7.74
CA ALA A 85 -5.88 12.00 -7.98
C ALA A 85 -5.44 10.67 -7.35
N VAL A 86 -4.13 10.40 -7.31
CA VAL A 86 -3.58 9.23 -6.60
C VAL A 86 -3.71 9.38 -5.09
N ASP A 87 -3.57 10.60 -4.56
CA ASP A 87 -3.76 10.90 -3.14
C ASP A 87 -5.23 10.82 -2.72
N GLU A 88 -6.17 11.25 -3.58
CA GLU A 88 -7.61 11.06 -3.38
C GLU A 88 -7.99 9.57 -3.40
N LEU A 89 -7.41 8.78 -4.31
CA LEU A 89 -7.62 7.33 -4.35
C LEU A 89 -7.05 6.64 -3.10
N LEU A 90 -5.88 7.08 -2.63
CA LEU A 90 -5.28 6.59 -1.38
C LEU A 90 -6.09 6.99 -0.15
N ALA A 91 -6.59 8.23 -0.09
CA ALA A 91 -7.47 8.70 0.97
C ALA A 91 -8.77 7.90 1.00
N LYS A 92 -9.42 7.71 -0.15
CA LYS A 92 -10.64 6.91 -0.29
C LYS A 92 -10.41 5.43 0.01
N ALA A 93 -9.23 4.88 -0.32
CA ALA A 93 -8.85 3.53 0.07
C ALA A 93 -8.67 3.41 1.59
N ARG A 94 -8.03 4.40 2.23
CA ARG A 94 -7.87 4.46 3.68
C ARG A 94 -9.23 4.62 4.39
N GLU A 95 -10.14 5.43 3.86
CA GLU A 95 -11.51 5.55 4.37
C GLU A 95 -12.29 4.23 4.27
N ARG A 96 -12.15 3.49 3.17
CA ARG A 96 -12.74 2.14 3.02
C ARG A 96 -12.18 1.14 4.02
N GLU A 97 -10.91 1.24 4.38
CA GLU A 97 -10.34 0.41 5.44
C GLU A 97 -10.89 0.80 6.81
N VAL A 98 -10.97 2.09 7.13
CA VAL A 98 -11.56 2.57 8.39
C VAL A 98 -13.04 2.16 8.51
N GLN A 99 -13.82 2.23 7.44
CA GLN A 99 -15.22 1.76 7.41
C GLN A 99 -15.37 0.24 7.60
N LYS A 100 -14.35 -0.57 7.29
CA LYS A 100 -14.35 -2.01 7.61
C LYS A 100 -14.12 -2.27 9.09
N TYR A 101 -13.52 -1.33 9.82
CA TYR A 101 -13.23 -1.44 11.26
C TYR A 101 -14.09 -0.52 12.12
N ALA A 102 -14.98 0.29 11.52
CA ALA A 102 -15.94 1.11 12.24
C ALA A 102 -16.99 0.18 12.90
N PRO A 103 -17.20 0.28 14.22
CA PRO A 103 -18.04 -0.65 14.99
C PRO A 103 -19.56 -0.53 14.71
N ASP A 104 -19.97 0.42 13.84
CA ASP A 104 -21.38 0.81 13.69
C ASP A 104 -21.98 0.41 12.34
N LYS A 105 -21.42 -0.59 11.65
CA LYS A 105 -22.08 -1.18 10.48
C LYS A 105 -23.27 -2.05 10.93
N PRO A 106 -24.51 -1.80 10.47
CA PRO A 106 -25.67 -2.67 10.73
C PRO A 106 -25.63 -3.97 9.90
N GLU A 107 -24.44 -4.48 9.56
CA GLU A 107 -24.26 -5.69 8.74
C GLU A 107 -24.37 -7.00 9.55
N ASP A 108 -24.30 -6.94 10.89
CA ASP A 108 -24.41 -8.12 11.77
C ASP A 108 -25.81 -8.32 12.36
N GLN A 109 -26.87 -7.80 11.71
CA GLN A 109 -28.22 -8.22 12.10
C GLN A 109 -28.62 -9.47 11.30
N PRO A 110 -28.88 -10.62 11.96
CA PRO A 110 -29.41 -11.79 11.28
C PRO A 110 -30.70 -11.40 10.55
N TRP A 111 -30.87 -11.94 9.33
CA TRP A 111 -31.96 -11.64 8.40
C TRP A 111 -33.37 -11.62 9.04
N LEU A 112 -33.57 -12.41 10.09
CA LEU A 112 -34.79 -12.47 10.90
C LEU A 112 -35.16 -11.12 11.55
N ILE A 113 -34.19 -10.32 12.01
CA ILE A 113 -34.45 -9.04 12.69
C ILE A 113 -34.87 -7.97 11.68
N LYS A 114 -34.42 -8.05 10.43
CA LYS A 114 -34.83 -7.14 9.35
C LYS A 114 -36.32 -7.29 9.00
N ILE A 115 -36.84 -8.51 9.07
CA ILE A 115 -38.26 -8.80 8.78
C ILE A 115 -39.18 -8.25 9.89
N PHE A 116 -38.76 -8.31 11.15
CA PHE A 116 -39.57 -7.81 12.26
C PHE A 116 -39.56 -6.27 12.39
N ASN A 117 -38.49 -5.60 11.93
CA ASN A 117 -38.35 -4.15 12.04
C ASN A 117 -38.78 -3.38 10.79
N SER A 118 -39.08 -4.03 9.67
CA SER A 118 -39.72 -3.36 8.53
C SER A 118 -41.18 -3.09 8.87
N LYS A 119 -41.50 -1.87 9.28
CA LYS A 119 -42.90 -1.42 9.31
C LYS A 119 -43.44 -1.44 7.87
N PRO A 120 -44.68 -1.91 7.64
CA PRO A 120 -45.33 -1.72 6.34
C PRO A 120 -45.59 -0.23 6.14
N ASP A 121 -45.18 0.31 4.99
CA ASP A 121 -45.59 1.63 4.54
C ASP A 121 -47.10 1.58 4.25
N ILE A 122 -47.88 2.28 5.09
CA ILE A 122 -49.27 2.68 4.86
C ILE A 122 -49.30 4.21 4.91
#